data_AF-W4RX45-F1
#
_entry.id   AF-W4RX45-F1
#
_cell.length_a   1.000
_cell.length_b   1.000
_cell.length_c   1.000
_cell.angle_alpha   90.00
_cell.angle_beta   90.00
_cell.angle_gamma   90.00
#
_symmetry.space_group_name_H-M   'P 1'
#
loop_
_entity.id
_entity.type
_entity.pdbx_description
1 polymer ?
#
loop_
_entity_poly.entity_id
_entity_poly.type
_entity_poly.pdbx_seq_one_letter_code
_entity_poly.pdbx_strand_id
1 'polypeptide(L)'
;MVSATAAEAKAVQSQVKRIIRTIYSSPSTHGAALVAGVLTSPELRDLWEQELTEMRERIHALRAGLVAKLATLGAPEFEFIQRQAGMFSYSGLTRTQVDRLREEFAIYAVGTGRICVAALSQRNLDYVAQAVATVSRM
;
A
#
# COMPACT_ATOMS: atom_id res chain seq x y z
N MET A 1 -9.57 11.59 21.84
CA MET A 1 -9.10 12.76 21.07
C MET A 1 -7.80 13.21 21.69
N VAL A 2 -6.80 13.54 20.88
CA VAL A 2 -5.53 14.07 21.36
C VAL A 2 -5.60 15.60 21.30
N SER A 3 -5.32 16.28 22.40
CA SER A 3 -5.25 17.75 22.53
C SER A 3 -4.30 18.10 23.68
N ALA A 4 -3.97 19.39 23.85
CA ALA A 4 -3.01 19.83 24.86
C ALA A 4 -3.49 19.58 26.30
N THR A 5 -4.80 19.68 26.55
CA THR A 5 -5.39 19.37 27.86
C THR A 5 -6.56 18.38 27.79
N ALA A 6 -6.89 17.74 28.92
CA ALA A 6 -8.05 16.85 29.03
C ALA A 6 -9.39 17.60 28.81
N ALA A 7 -9.48 18.85 29.25
CA ALA A 7 -10.65 19.70 29.05
C ALA A 7 -10.91 19.96 27.57
N GLU A 8 -9.86 20.32 26.83
CA GLU A 8 -9.92 20.48 25.38
C GLU A 8 -10.27 19.18 24.67
N ALA A 9 -9.74 18.03 25.12
CA ALA A 9 -10.02 16.73 24.50
C ALA A 9 -11.51 16.40 24.57
N LYS A 10 -12.12 16.69 25.72
CA LYS A 10 -13.55 16.51 25.96
C LYS A 10 -14.39 17.49 25.13
N ALA A 11 -13.98 18.75 25.03
CA ALA A 11 -14.64 19.75 24.20
C ALA A 11 -14.64 19.32 22.72
N VAL A 12 -13.48 18.93 22.18
CA VAL A 12 -13.34 18.41 20.82
C VAL A 12 -14.18 17.15 20.61
N GLN A 13 -14.15 16.20 21.54
CA GLN A 13 -14.94 14.97 21.44
C GLN A 13 -16.45 15.26 21.33
N SER A 14 -16.96 16.27 22.03
CA SER A 14 -18.37 16.66 21.96
C SER A 14 -18.77 17.16 20.57
N GLN A 15 -17.91 17.95 19.91
CA GLN A 15 -18.17 18.44 18.55
C GLN A 15 -18.09 17.31 17.53
N VAL A 16 -17.10 16.42 17.65
CA VAL A 16 -16.99 15.24 16.78
C VAL A 16 -18.23 14.34 16.88
N LYS A 17 -18.75 14.10 18.09
CA LYS A 17 -19.99 13.32 18.29
C LYS A 17 -21.19 13.96 17.58
N ARG A 18 -21.32 15.29 17.61
CA ARG A 18 -22.39 16.01 16.90
C ARG A 18 -22.28 15.80 15.38
N ILE A 19 -21.07 15.95 14.82
CA ILE A 19 -20.80 15.74 13.39
C ILE A 19 -21.15 14.30 12.98
N ILE A 20 -20.69 13.30 13.74
CA ILE A 20 -20.97 11.88 13.48
C ILE A 20 -22.48 11.63 13.47
N ARG A 21 -23.19 12.15 14.47
CA ARG A 21 -24.64 11.99 14.62
C ARG A 21 -25.40 12.49 13.39
N THR A 22 -24.95 13.60 12.79
CA THR A 22 -25.61 14.23 11.64
C THR A 22 -25.20 13.63 10.28
N ILE A 23 -24.03 12.98 10.18
CA ILE A 23 -23.60 12.36 8.90
C ILE A 23 -24.12 10.94 8.78
N TYR A 24 -23.90 10.10 9.79
CA TYR A 24 -24.19 8.67 9.71
C TYR A 24 -24.72 8.08 11.02
N SER A 25 -25.14 8.92 11.97
CA SER A 25 -25.62 8.56 13.30
C SER A 25 -24.56 7.91 14.21
N SER A 26 -24.11 6.71 13.87
CA SER A 26 -23.19 5.88 14.65
C SER A 26 -22.44 4.89 13.76
N PRO A 27 -21.17 4.56 14.07
CA PRO A 27 -20.37 3.66 13.24
C PRO A 27 -20.87 2.21 13.29
N SER A 28 -20.45 1.38 12.33
CA SER A 28 -20.76 -0.04 12.31
C SER A 28 -20.01 -0.80 13.42
N THR A 29 -20.70 -1.74 14.08
CA THR A 29 -20.17 -2.44 15.25
C THR A 29 -19.21 -3.58 14.90
N HIS A 30 -19.50 -4.33 13.83
CA HIS A 30 -18.83 -5.60 13.57
C HIS A 30 -17.30 -5.47 13.42
N GLY A 31 -16.83 -4.56 12.57
CA GLY A 31 -15.40 -4.34 12.37
C GLY A 31 -14.69 -3.82 13.63
N ALA A 32 -15.36 -2.93 14.39
CA ALA A 32 -14.82 -2.44 15.65
C ALA A 32 -14.69 -3.55 16.70
N ALA A 33 -15.68 -4.44 16.79
CA ALA A 33 -15.66 -5.59 17.70
C ALA A 33 -14.58 -6.61 17.32
N LEU A 34 -14.37 -6.87 16.02
CA LEU A 34 -13.29 -7.75 15.54
C LEU A 34 -11.92 -7.20 15.90
N VAL A 35 -11.64 -5.93 15.58
CA VAL A 35 -10.36 -5.30 15.89
C VAL A 35 -10.14 -5.26 17.41
N ALA A 36 -11.17 -4.90 18.18
CA ALA A 36 -11.08 -4.92 19.64
C ALA A 36 -10.74 -6.33 20.16
N GLY A 37 -11.43 -7.37 19.68
CA GLY A 37 -11.18 -8.75 20.08
C GLY A 37 -9.76 -9.23 19.78
N VAL A 38 -9.20 -8.88 18.61
CA VAL A 38 -7.81 -9.19 18.26
C VAL A 38 -6.85 -8.45 19.19
N LEU A 39 -7.04 -7.14 19.40
CA LEU A 39 -6.08 -6.31 20.13
C LEU A 39 -6.11 -6.50 21.65
N THR A 40 -7.22 -6.98 22.22
CA THR A 40 -7.34 -7.23 23.67
C THR A 40 -7.01 -8.66 24.08
N SER A 41 -6.86 -9.58 23.13
CA SER A 41 -6.36 -10.93 23.38
C SER A 41 -4.85 -10.97 23.09
N PRO A 42 -3.99 -11.29 24.09
CA PRO A 42 -2.54 -11.41 23.86
C PRO A 42 -2.19 -12.38 22.73
N GLU A 43 -2.82 -13.56 22.70
CA GLU A 43 -2.60 -14.59 21.68
C GLU A 43 -2.97 -14.11 20.27
N LEU A 44 -4.14 -13.48 20.11
CA LEU A 44 -4.59 -13.01 18.79
C LEU A 44 -3.78 -11.81 18.32
N ARG A 45 -3.35 -10.95 19.25
CA ARG A 45 -2.49 -9.82 18.94
C ARG A 45 -1.12 -10.30 18.45
N ASP A 46 -0.52 -11.27 19.12
CA ASP A 46 0.78 -11.82 18.73
C ASP A 46 0.70 -12.45 17.33
N LEU A 47 -0.36 -13.23 17.05
CA LEU A 47 -0.62 -13.79 15.72
C LEU A 47 -0.79 -12.69 14.66
N TRP A 48 -1.58 -11.66 14.94
CA TRP A 48 -1.78 -10.54 14.01
C TRP A 48 -0.49 -9.76 13.73
N GLU A 49 0.34 -9.51 14.76
CA GLU A 49 1.64 -8.82 14.60
C GLU A 49 2.63 -9.66 13.77
N GLN A 50 2.59 -11.00 13.91
CA GLN A 50 3.35 -11.92 13.08
C GLN A 50 2.88 -11.88 11.62
N GLU A 51 1.59 -12.07 11.34
CA GLU A 51 1.05 -12.05 9.98
C GLU A 51 1.30 -10.69 9.29
N LEU A 52 1.15 -9.59 10.03
CA LEU A 52 1.45 -8.25 9.52
C LEU A 52 2.94 -8.09 9.18
N THR A 53 3.82 -8.67 9.98
CA THR A 53 5.27 -8.70 9.74
C THR A 53 5.59 -9.49 8.47
N GLU A 54 5.01 -10.67 8.29
CA GLU A 54 5.19 -11.48 7.08
C GLU A 54 4.71 -10.74 5.82
N MET A 55 3.56 -10.06 5.90
CA MET A 55 3.05 -9.23 4.79
C MET A 55 4.00 -8.08 4.45
N ARG A 56 4.56 -7.41 5.47
CA ARG A 56 5.54 -6.32 5.30
C ARG A 56 6.82 -6.85 4.63
N GLU A 57 7.36 -7.94 5.11
CA GLU A 57 8.58 -8.57 4.57
C GLU A 57 8.38 -9.03 3.13
N ARG A 58 7.24 -9.61 2.80
CA ARG A 58 6.87 -9.96 1.42
C ARG A 58 6.89 -8.75 0.50
N ILE A 59 6.33 -7.61 0.92
CA ILE A 59 6.34 -6.38 0.11
C ILE A 59 7.77 -5.87 -0.11
N HIS A 60 8.63 -5.91 0.92
CA HIS A 60 10.04 -5.54 0.77
C HIS A 60 10.79 -6.46 -0.19
N ALA A 61 10.55 -7.78 -0.11
CA ALA A 61 11.17 -8.76 -1.02
C ALA A 61 10.72 -8.56 -2.47
N LEU A 62 9.43 -8.32 -2.71
CA LEU A 62 8.91 -8.03 -4.05
C LEU A 62 9.47 -6.73 -4.62
N ARG A 63 9.61 -5.70 -3.78
CA ARG A 63 10.23 -4.42 -4.15
C ARG A 63 11.69 -4.61 -4.57
N ALA A 64 12.48 -5.33 -3.75
CA ALA A 64 13.87 -5.65 -4.04
C ALA A 64 14.01 -6.48 -5.31
N GLY A 65 13.17 -7.50 -5.48
CA GLY A 65 13.18 -8.36 -6.65
C GLY A 65 12.81 -7.61 -7.94
N LEU A 66 11.83 -6.69 -7.89
CA LEU A 66 11.49 -5.83 -9.03
C LEU A 66 12.69 -4.95 -9.44
N VAL A 67 13.30 -4.26 -8.47
CA VAL A 67 14.45 -3.38 -8.73
C VAL A 67 15.64 -4.15 -9.28
N ALA A 68 15.97 -5.30 -8.70
CA ALA A 68 17.06 -6.15 -9.17
C ALA A 68 16.82 -6.61 -10.62
N LYS A 69 15.61 -7.08 -10.95
CA LYS A 69 15.27 -7.51 -12.31
C LYS A 69 15.32 -6.35 -13.30
N LEU A 70 14.78 -5.18 -12.96
CA LEU A 70 14.86 -3.99 -13.80
C LEU A 70 16.31 -3.57 -14.08
N ALA A 71 17.18 -3.62 -13.06
CA ALA A 71 18.60 -3.36 -13.25
C ALA A 71 19.26 -4.37 -14.21
N THR A 72 18.97 -5.67 -14.10
CA THR A 72 19.47 -6.69 -15.04
C THR A 72 18.92 -6.50 -16.46
N LEU A 73 17.72 -5.93 -16.58
CA LEU A 73 17.08 -5.56 -17.83
C LEU A 73 17.51 -4.17 -18.31
N GLY A 74 18.60 -3.60 -17.80
CA GLY A 74 19.16 -2.33 -18.27
C GLY A 74 18.29 -1.10 -17.97
N ALA A 75 17.45 -1.16 -16.93
CA ALA A 75 16.66 -0.03 -16.41
C ALA A 75 17.04 0.29 -14.94
N PRO A 76 18.32 0.63 -14.64
CA PRO A 76 18.80 0.90 -13.28
C PRO A 76 18.19 2.16 -12.65
N GLU A 77 17.63 3.06 -13.44
CA GLU A 77 17.00 4.30 -12.98
C GLU A 77 15.83 4.06 -12.02
N PHE A 78 15.23 2.86 -12.00
CA PHE A 78 14.15 2.49 -11.09
C PHE A 78 14.60 2.12 -9.67
N GLU A 79 15.90 2.21 -9.34
CA GLU A 79 16.45 1.90 -8.02
C GLU A 79 15.72 2.62 -6.86
N PHE A 80 15.24 3.85 -7.10
CA PHE A 80 14.50 4.63 -6.10
C PHE A 80 13.23 3.95 -5.59
N ILE A 81 12.66 2.99 -6.34
CA ILE A 81 11.52 2.17 -5.87
C ILE A 81 11.91 1.47 -4.57
N GLN A 82 13.16 1.01 -4.40
CA GLN A 82 13.62 0.33 -3.18
C GLN A 82 13.53 1.20 -1.93
N ARG A 83 13.68 2.52 -2.07
CA ARG A 83 13.67 3.49 -0.96
C ARG A 83 12.25 3.89 -0.52
N GLN A 84 11.24 3.58 -1.31
CA GLN A 84 9.84 3.86 -0.95
C GLN A 84 9.27 2.79 0.00
N ALA A 85 8.30 3.15 0.81
CA ALA A 85 7.69 2.28 1.82
C ALA A 85 6.18 2.11 1.61
N GLY A 86 5.63 1.06 2.21
CA GLY A 86 4.21 0.70 2.12
C GLY A 86 3.87 -0.09 0.85
N MET A 87 2.56 -0.27 0.62
CA MET A 87 2.02 -1.12 -0.45
C MET A 87 2.23 -0.56 -1.86
N PHE A 88 2.47 0.74 -1.99
CA PHE A 88 2.50 1.43 -3.27
C PHE A 88 3.90 1.91 -3.62
N SER A 89 4.10 2.18 -4.90
CA SER A 89 5.24 2.94 -5.38
C SER A 89 4.78 3.91 -6.45
N TYR A 90 5.29 5.13 -6.45
CA TYR A 90 5.32 5.92 -7.68
C TYR A 90 6.46 5.39 -8.51
N SER A 91 6.16 4.82 -9.69
CA SER A 91 7.13 4.16 -10.56
C SER A 91 7.91 5.14 -11.43
N GLY A 92 7.46 6.38 -11.57
CA GLY A 92 8.03 7.33 -12.54
C GLY A 92 7.58 7.11 -13.98
N LEU A 93 6.79 6.06 -14.26
CA LEU A 93 6.20 5.84 -15.58
C LEU A 93 5.23 6.98 -15.94
N THR A 94 5.37 7.49 -17.16
CA THR A 94 4.46 8.47 -17.73
C THR A 94 3.10 7.83 -18.04
N ARG A 95 2.08 8.66 -18.27
CA ARG A 95 0.75 8.19 -18.65
C ARG A 95 0.78 7.30 -19.90
N THR A 96 1.53 7.72 -20.93
CA THR A 96 1.70 6.95 -22.16
C THR A 96 2.33 5.58 -21.90
N GLN A 97 3.34 5.49 -21.04
CA GLN A 97 3.97 4.22 -20.68
C GLN A 97 3.02 3.31 -19.88
N VAL A 98 2.18 3.88 -19.02
CA VAL A 98 1.12 3.15 -18.31
C VAL A 98 0.06 2.62 -19.27
N ASP A 99 -0.35 3.43 -20.25
CA ASP A 99 -1.32 3.00 -21.27
C ASP A 99 -0.73 1.86 -22.13
N ARG A 100 0.55 1.94 -22.51
CA ARG A 100 1.27 0.82 -23.17
C ARG A 100 1.33 -0.44 -22.31
N LEU A 101 1.61 -0.34 -21.00
CA LEU A 101 1.58 -1.50 -20.10
C LEU A 101 0.22 -2.20 -20.12
N ARG A 102 -0.87 -1.44 -20.17
CA ARG A 102 -2.21 -1.98 -20.26
C ARG A 102 -2.47 -2.64 -21.62
N GLU A 103 -2.15 -1.95 -22.70
CA GLU A 103 -2.53 -2.34 -24.07
C GLU A 103 -1.66 -3.47 -24.61
N GLU A 104 -0.35 -3.45 -24.36
CA GLU A 104 0.61 -4.42 -24.87
C GLU A 104 0.79 -5.62 -23.92
N PHE A 105 0.60 -5.44 -22.60
CA PHE A 105 0.96 -6.42 -21.58
C PHE A 105 -0.16 -6.75 -20.57
N ALA A 106 -1.35 -6.16 -20.69
CA ALA A 106 -2.44 -6.33 -19.73
C ALA A 106 -2.04 -6.06 -18.25
N ILE A 107 -1.08 -5.15 -18.04
CA ILE A 107 -0.64 -4.70 -16.71
C ILE A 107 -1.28 -3.36 -16.40
N TYR A 108 -2.11 -3.33 -15.35
CA TYR A 108 -2.88 -2.15 -14.97
C TYR A 108 -2.19 -1.39 -13.83
N ALA A 109 -1.84 -0.14 -14.10
CA ALA A 109 -1.37 0.82 -13.10
C ALA A 109 -2.25 2.07 -13.11
N VAL A 110 -2.15 2.90 -12.06
CA VAL A 110 -2.82 4.20 -12.07
C VAL A 110 -2.10 5.12 -13.06
N GLY A 111 -2.84 5.89 -13.86
CA GLY A 111 -2.26 6.77 -14.88
C GLY A 111 -1.25 7.83 -14.37
N THR A 112 -1.15 8.03 -13.05
CA THR A 112 -0.11 8.82 -12.38
C THR A 112 1.22 8.07 -12.20
N GLY A 113 1.33 6.84 -12.71
CA GLY A 113 2.47 5.95 -12.50
C GLY A 113 2.48 5.24 -11.14
N ARG A 114 1.41 5.34 -10.33
CA ARG A 114 1.31 4.62 -9.06
C ARG A 114 1.02 3.13 -9.29
N ILE A 115 1.89 2.27 -8.78
CA ILE A 115 1.75 0.80 -8.80
C ILE A 115 1.49 0.24 -7.40
N CYS A 116 0.77 -0.88 -7.31
CA CYS A 116 0.59 -1.65 -6.07
C CYS A 116 1.64 -2.78 -6.02
N VAL A 117 2.71 -2.59 -5.25
CA VAL A 117 3.77 -3.60 -5.07
C VAL A 117 3.20 -4.86 -4.40
N ALA A 118 2.22 -4.70 -3.50
CA ALA A 118 1.58 -5.83 -2.82
C ALA A 118 0.81 -6.77 -3.76
N ALA A 119 0.43 -6.31 -4.97
CA ALA A 119 -0.21 -7.12 -6.00
C ALA A 119 0.78 -7.94 -6.86
N LEU A 120 2.08 -7.69 -6.69
CA LEU A 120 3.11 -8.54 -7.30
C LEU A 120 3.22 -9.87 -6.55
N SER A 121 3.77 -10.85 -7.23
CA SER A 121 4.09 -12.17 -6.71
C SER A 121 5.32 -12.71 -7.42
N GLN A 122 5.99 -13.71 -6.84
CA GLN A 122 7.13 -14.35 -7.51
C GLN A 122 6.76 -14.91 -8.89
N ARG A 123 5.50 -15.30 -9.10
CA ARG A 123 4.99 -15.84 -10.37
C ARG A 123 4.91 -14.82 -11.50
N ASN A 124 4.68 -13.54 -11.19
CA ASN A 124 4.50 -12.49 -12.21
C ASN A 124 5.62 -11.45 -12.23
N LEU A 125 6.56 -11.52 -11.28
CA LEU A 125 7.59 -10.50 -11.10
C LEU A 125 8.49 -10.35 -12.34
N ASP A 126 8.86 -11.46 -12.98
CA ASP A 126 9.64 -11.45 -14.22
C ASP A 126 8.88 -10.80 -15.38
N TYR A 127 7.63 -11.20 -15.58
CA TYR A 127 6.78 -10.64 -16.63
C TYR A 127 6.59 -9.13 -16.46
N VAL A 128 6.30 -8.69 -15.24
CA VAL A 128 6.12 -7.27 -14.93
C VAL A 128 7.41 -6.49 -15.12
N ALA A 129 8.55 -7.00 -14.64
CA ALA A 129 9.84 -6.33 -14.82
C ALA A 129 10.19 -6.18 -16.31
N GLN A 130 9.97 -7.23 -17.10
CA GLN A 130 10.19 -7.20 -18.55
C GLN A 130 9.29 -6.18 -19.24
N ALA A 131 8.00 -6.16 -18.94
CA ALA A 131 7.06 -5.21 -19.52
C ALA A 131 7.41 -3.76 -19.16
N VAL A 132 7.73 -3.51 -17.89
CA VAL A 132 8.18 -2.18 -17.43
C VAL A 132 9.45 -1.76 -18.17
N ALA A 133 10.46 -2.62 -18.27
CA ALA A 133 11.69 -2.33 -19.02
C ALA A 133 11.42 -2.05 -20.51
N THR A 134 10.49 -2.79 -21.13
CA THR A 134 10.11 -2.59 -22.53
C THR A 134 9.43 -1.26 -22.77
N VAL A 135 8.48 -0.84 -21.92
CA VAL A 135 7.78 0.44 -22.11
C VAL A 135 8.61 1.65 -21.69
N SER A 136 9.63 1.46 -20.86
CA SER A 136 10.49 2.55 -20.35
C SER A 136 11.61 2.93 -21.31
N ARG A 137 11.99 2.03 -22.22
CA ARG A 137 12.88 2.32 -23.34
C ARG A 137 12.12 3.05 -24.46
N MET A 138 12.78 4.03 -25.08
CA MET A 138 12.26 4.74 -26.26
C MET A 138 12.02 3.80 -27.44
#